data_AF-A0AAD8Y4T1-F1
#
_entry.id   AF-A0AAD8Y4T1-F1
#
_cell.length_a   1.000
_cell.length_b   1.000
_cell.length_c   1.000
_cell.angle_alpha   90.00
_cell.angle_beta   90.00
_cell.angle_gamma   90.00
#
_symmetry.space_group_name_H-M   'P 1'
#
loop_
_entity.id
_entity.type
_entity.pdbx_description
1 polymer ?
#
loop_
_entity_poly.entity_id
_entity_poly.type
_entity_poly.pdbx_seq_one_letter_code
_entity_poly.pdbx_strand_id
1 'polypeptide(L)'
;MLIERINKLTWGVALLLSLWYAYFFFQLSRSKGEGSGLLFGFCVAGLPETPDKDVGCENCPYINSHVAAFVVDVFLTAVTAYFWYKDPQKGGFKKDIVYLALGFIILIHGLLHWFLQQTTFDFLPIINCYRPDTSDIEEFGYIIFGTFSFLLSLIILGFGFGVNKWFTWVGSVIFTIAVVVLTEDTGGELILPGLFCIVHPLSCFTGLFTKEPLFNTKVATLFVICTAVGILELSSCKDILRPYGGHVWYDITLHLAVVSATPYITNQGKKKNHDD
;
A
#
# COMPACT_ATOMS: atom_id res chain seq x y z
N MET A 1 -5.39 -30.62 -2.91
CA MET A 1 -4.69 -30.44 -4.20
C MET A 1 -5.29 -29.35 -5.10
N LEU A 2 -6.57 -29.40 -5.49
CA LEU A 2 -7.14 -28.38 -6.41
C LEU A 2 -7.12 -26.95 -5.82
N ILE A 3 -7.58 -26.78 -4.57
CA ILE A 3 -7.60 -25.47 -3.87
C ILE A 3 -6.19 -24.87 -3.75
N GLU A 4 -5.20 -25.69 -3.44
CA GLU A 4 -3.80 -25.28 -3.35
C GLU A 4 -3.26 -24.82 -4.71
N ARG A 5 -3.58 -25.54 -5.80
CA ARG A 5 -3.21 -25.14 -7.16
C ARG A 5 -3.85 -23.81 -7.55
N ILE A 6 -5.14 -23.62 -7.27
CA ILE A 6 -5.84 -22.36 -7.52
C ILE A 6 -5.21 -21.21 -6.72
N ASN A 7 -4.87 -21.46 -5.46
CA ASN A 7 -4.21 -20.45 -4.62
C ASN A 7 -2.85 -20.04 -5.21
N LYS A 8 -1.99 -21.00 -5.57
CA LYS A 8 -0.68 -20.71 -6.18
C LYS A 8 -0.82 -20.03 -7.53
N LEU A 9 -1.80 -20.42 -8.35
CA LEU A 9 -2.09 -19.75 -9.61
C LEU A 9 -2.49 -18.29 -9.39
N THR A 10 -3.37 -18.02 -8.42
CA THR A 10 -3.84 -16.66 -8.11
C THR A 10 -2.69 -15.77 -7.64
N TRP A 11 -1.83 -16.29 -6.76
CA TRP A 11 -0.61 -15.60 -6.34
C TRP A 11 0.38 -15.39 -7.49
N GLY A 12 0.46 -16.34 -8.43
CA GLY A 12 1.29 -16.20 -9.63
C GLY A 12 0.82 -15.07 -10.52
N VAL A 13 -0.49 -14.97 -10.75
CA VAL A 13 -1.10 -13.85 -11.47
C VAL A 13 -0.87 -12.53 -10.74
N ALA A 14 -1.08 -12.49 -9.41
CA ALA A 14 -0.81 -11.32 -8.59
C ALA A 14 0.65 -10.86 -8.71
N LEU A 15 1.60 -11.80 -8.65
CA LEU A 15 3.02 -11.51 -8.81
C LEU A 15 3.32 -10.91 -10.18
N LEU A 16 2.85 -11.54 -11.26
CA LEU A 16 3.08 -11.04 -12.62
C LEU A 16 2.53 -9.62 -12.81
N LEU A 17 1.30 -9.36 -12.35
CA LEU A 17 0.71 -8.02 -12.38
C LEU A 17 1.49 -7.04 -11.51
N SER A 18 1.98 -7.46 -10.35
CA SER A 18 2.72 -6.56 -9.45
C SER A 18 4.08 -6.18 -10.00
N LEU A 19 4.78 -7.12 -10.66
CA LEU A 19 6.03 -6.85 -11.38
C LEU A 19 5.77 -5.92 -12.57
N TRP A 20 4.68 -6.13 -13.29
CA TRP A 20 4.24 -5.24 -14.37
C TRP A 20 3.94 -3.84 -13.85
N TYR A 21 3.17 -3.72 -12.77
CA TYR A 21 2.84 -2.46 -12.10
C TYR A 21 4.10 -1.69 -11.69
N ALA A 22 5.02 -2.34 -10.97
CA ALA A 22 6.29 -1.75 -10.56
C ALA A 22 7.13 -1.31 -11.77
N TYR A 23 7.24 -2.16 -12.79
CA TYR A 23 7.97 -1.81 -14.01
C TYR A 23 7.38 -0.56 -14.69
N PHE A 24 6.06 -0.51 -14.88
CA PHE A 24 5.39 0.65 -15.48
C PHE A 24 5.56 1.91 -14.64
N PHE A 25 5.45 1.79 -13.32
CA PHE A 25 5.67 2.90 -12.40
C PHE A 25 7.07 3.50 -12.58
N PHE A 26 8.13 2.69 -12.51
CA PHE A 26 9.50 3.18 -12.62
C PHE A 26 9.83 3.69 -14.02
N GLN A 27 9.27 3.09 -15.08
CA GLN A 27 9.42 3.59 -16.44
C GLN A 27 8.76 4.96 -16.61
N LEU A 28 7.53 5.13 -16.11
CA LEU A 28 6.82 6.42 -16.17
C LEU A 28 7.54 7.49 -15.33
N SER A 29 7.99 7.13 -14.13
CA SER A 29 8.73 8.00 -13.22
C SER A 29 10.02 8.52 -13.85
N ARG A 30 10.76 7.66 -14.57
CA ARG A 30 12.02 8.03 -15.24
C ARG A 30 11.83 8.76 -16.58
N SER A 31 10.77 8.44 -17.32
CA SER A 31 10.55 8.97 -18.68
C SER A 31 9.77 10.28 -18.71
N LYS A 32 8.85 10.48 -17.77
CA LYS A 32 8.00 11.66 -17.70
C LYS A 32 8.47 12.51 -16.53
N GLY A 33 9.65 13.12 -16.69
CA GLY A 33 9.93 14.36 -15.97
C GLY A 33 8.71 15.26 -16.09
N GLU A 34 8.05 15.52 -14.98
CA GLU A 34 7.21 16.70 -14.80
C GLU A 34 5.86 16.82 -15.55
N GLY A 35 5.45 15.88 -16.41
CA GLY A 35 4.26 16.04 -17.27
C GLY A 35 3.14 14.98 -17.18
N SER A 36 3.20 14.03 -16.24
CA SER A 36 2.35 12.83 -16.27
C SER A 36 0.92 13.02 -15.73
N GLY A 37 0.62 14.12 -15.03
CA GLY A 37 -0.63 14.28 -14.29
C GLY A 37 -0.77 13.34 -13.08
N LEU A 38 0.29 12.58 -12.77
CA LEU A 38 0.44 11.80 -11.55
C LEU A 38 1.09 12.70 -10.51
N LEU A 39 0.37 13.01 -9.44
CA LEU A 39 0.91 13.75 -8.31
C LEU A 39 1.33 12.73 -7.25
N PHE A 40 2.60 12.74 -6.86
CA PHE A 40 3.17 11.70 -5.98
C PHE A 40 2.80 10.30 -6.46
N GLY A 41 2.96 9.99 -7.75
CA GLY A 41 2.68 8.66 -8.28
C GLY A 41 1.21 8.22 -8.33
N PHE A 42 0.26 9.08 -7.92
CA PHE A 42 -1.17 8.77 -7.86
C PHE A 42 -2.02 9.73 -8.71
N CYS A 43 -3.21 9.26 -9.09
CA CYS A 43 -4.22 10.05 -9.79
C CYS A 43 -5.14 10.73 -8.79
N VAL A 44 -4.80 11.97 -8.46
CA VAL A 44 -5.61 12.78 -7.56
C VAL A 44 -6.83 13.34 -8.30
N ALA A 45 -8.02 13.10 -7.76
CA ALA A 45 -9.29 13.62 -8.30
C ALA A 45 -9.46 15.12 -8.01
N GLY A 46 -9.99 15.89 -8.98
CA GLY A 46 -10.29 17.33 -8.86
C GLY A 46 -10.60 18.01 -10.22
N LEU A 47 -11.41 19.08 -10.23
CA LEU A 47 -11.68 19.96 -11.37
C LEU A 47 -11.59 21.44 -10.93
N PRO A 48 -10.85 22.38 -11.57
CA PRO A 48 -9.94 22.18 -12.70
C PRO A 48 -8.81 21.20 -12.35
N GLU A 49 -7.89 20.93 -13.27
CA GLU A 49 -6.81 19.95 -13.10
C GLU A 49 -5.86 20.32 -11.94
N THR A 50 -6.29 20.12 -10.69
CA THR A 50 -5.56 20.51 -9.49
C THR A 50 -5.05 19.28 -8.72
N PRO A 51 -3.87 19.37 -8.08
CA PRO A 51 -3.01 20.55 -8.10
C PRO A 51 -2.37 20.74 -9.47
N ASP A 52 -2.29 22.02 -9.84
CA ASP A 52 -1.71 22.48 -11.07
C ASP A 52 -0.29 22.95 -10.74
N LYS A 53 0.67 22.67 -11.61
CA LYS A 53 2.08 23.01 -11.36
C LYS A 53 2.30 24.51 -11.17
N ASP A 54 1.48 25.31 -11.84
CA ASP A 54 1.56 26.78 -11.85
C ASP A 54 0.80 27.40 -10.67
N VAL A 55 -0.17 26.69 -10.09
CA VAL A 55 -1.05 27.18 -9.01
C VAL A 55 -0.76 26.54 -7.65
N GLY A 56 -0.05 25.42 -7.63
CA GLY A 56 0.21 24.62 -6.43
C GLY A 56 -1.06 23.99 -5.85
N CYS A 57 -0.97 23.54 -4.60
CA CYS A 57 -2.09 22.94 -3.87
C CYS A 57 -3.00 23.95 -3.17
N GLU A 58 -2.61 25.23 -3.12
CA GLU A 58 -3.24 26.25 -2.29
C GLU A 58 -4.66 26.64 -2.76
N ASN A 59 -4.97 26.44 -4.05
CA ASN A 59 -6.26 26.79 -4.64
C ASN A 59 -7.12 25.58 -5.07
N CYS A 60 -6.86 24.37 -4.55
CA CYS A 60 -7.68 23.20 -4.88
C CYS A 60 -9.07 23.32 -4.19
N PRO A 61 -10.17 23.62 -4.93
CA PRO A 61 -11.46 23.91 -4.30
C PRO A 61 -12.23 22.66 -3.84
N TYR A 62 -11.71 21.46 -4.12
CA TYR A 62 -12.42 20.19 -3.96
C TYR A 62 -11.70 19.27 -2.96
N ILE A 63 -12.49 18.40 -2.34
CA ILE A 63 -12.01 17.27 -1.54
C ILE A 63 -11.08 16.44 -2.44
N ASN A 64 -9.76 16.57 -2.25
CA ASN A 64 -8.81 15.75 -2.96
C ASN A 64 -9.02 14.27 -2.59
N SER A 65 -8.62 13.36 -3.47
CA SER A 65 -8.80 11.92 -3.23
C SER A 65 -8.10 11.42 -1.96
N HIS A 66 -7.11 12.14 -1.42
CA HIS A 66 -6.47 11.80 -0.15
C HIS A 66 -7.42 11.97 1.05
N VAL A 67 -8.33 12.94 1.04
CA VAL A 67 -9.34 13.06 2.11
C VAL A 67 -10.29 11.86 2.08
N ALA A 68 -10.75 11.48 0.88
CA ALA A 68 -11.62 10.33 0.70
C ALA A 68 -10.90 9.02 1.09
N ALA A 69 -9.64 8.87 0.70
CA ALA A 69 -8.79 7.76 1.11
C ALA A 69 -8.60 7.71 2.63
N PHE A 70 -8.29 8.83 3.28
CA PHE A 70 -8.21 8.90 4.75
C PHE A 70 -9.48 8.40 5.44
N VAL A 71 -10.66 8.79 4.93
CA VAL A 71 -11.95 8.31 5.47
C VAL A 71 -12.10 6.80 5.29
N VAL A 72 -11.70 6.25 4.14
CA VAL A 72 -11.67 4.80 3.89
C VAL A 72 -10.77 4.10 4.89
N ASP A 73 -9.60 4.63 5.17
CA ASP A 73 -8.60 4.02 6.05
C ASP A 73 -9.08 3.99 7.50
N VAL A 74 -9.66 5.09 7.97
CA VAL A 74 -10.28 5.16 9.30
C VAL A 74 -11.43 4.15 9.40
N PHE A 75 -12.28 4.07 8.37
CA PHE A 75 -13.36 3.10 8.33
C PHE A 75 -12.86 1.65 8.38
N LEU A 76 -11.86 1.30 7.57
CA LEU A 76 -11.31 -0.06 7.52
C LEU A 76 -10.47 -0.41 8.76
N THR A 77 -9.89 0.59 9.44
CA THR A 77 -9.31 0.44 10.77
C THR A 77 -10.40 0.07 11.79
N ALA A 78 -11.54 0.77 11.78
CA ALA A 78 -12.68 0.46 12.64
C ALA A 78 -13.26 -0.93 12.34
N VAL A 79 -13.33 -1.35 11.07
CA VAL A 79 -13.74 -2.71 10.67
C VAL A 79 -12.79 -3.76 11.23
N THR A 80 -11.47 -3.52 11.16
CA THR A 80 -10.46 -4.40 11.77
C THR A 80 -10.68 -4.55 13.28
N ALA A 81 -10.90 -3.43 13.98
CA ALA A 81 -11.18 -3.42 15.42
C ALA A 81 -12.50 -4.14 15.76
N TYR A 82 -13.53 -3.97 14.92
CA TYR A 82 -14.79 -4.69 15.05
C TYR A 82 -14.61 -6.21 14.90
N PHE A 83 -13.82 -6.66 13.92
CA PHE A 83 -13.51 -8.08 13.75
C PHE A 83 -12.71 -8.64 14.91
N TRP A 84 -11.75 -7.90 15.46
CA TRP A 84 -11.08 -8.29 16.70
C TRP A 84 -12.09 -8.46 17.86
N TYR A 85 -12.99 -7.49 18.04
CA TYR A 85 -14.01 -7.54 19.09
C TYR A 85 -14.97 -8.73 18.91
N LYS A 86 -15.33 -9.08 17.67
CA LYS A 86 -16.23 -10.19 17.35
C LYS A 86 -15.55 -11.55 17.25
N ASP A 87 -14.22 -11.62 17.26
CA ASP A 87 -13.50 -12.88 17.18
C ASP A 87 -13.75 -13.71 18.45
N PRO A 88 -14.42 -14.89 18.34
CA PRO A 88 -14.66 -15.76 19.50
C PRO A 88 -13.36 -16.36 20.06
N GLN A 89 -12.24 -16.24 19.35
CA GLN A 89 -10.92 -16.69 19.77
C GLN A 89 -10.00 -15.54 20.21
N LYS A 90 -10.55 -14.35 20.50
CA LYS A 90 -9.81 -13.19 21.04
C LYS A 90 -9.23 -13.47 22.43
N GLY A 91 -8.12 -12.80 22.77
CA GLY A 91 -7.42 -12.98 24.06
C GLY A 91 -6.17 -13.87 23.99
N GLY A 92 -5.79 -14.33 22.79
CA GLY A 92 -4.48 -14.94 22.56
C GLY A 92 -3.47 -13.91 22.06
N PHE A 93 -2.39 -13.69 22.81
CA PHE A 93 -1.35 -12.67 22.52
C PHE A 93 -0.94 -12.59 21.05
N LYS A 94 -0.70 -13.74 20.40
CA LYS A 94 -0.30 -13.78 18.98
C LYS A 94 -1.37 -13.23 18.04
N LYS A 95 -2.65 -13.52 18.29
CA LYS A 95 -3.76 -13.05 17.43
C LYS A 95 -4.03 -11.57 17.66
N ASP A 96 -4.01 -11.14 18.91
CA ASP A 96 -4.22 -9.73 19.26
C ASP A 96 -3.13 -8.85 18.63
N ILE A 97 -1.87 -9.31 18.60
CA ILE A 97 -0.79 -8.64 17.86
C ILE A 97 -1.08 -8.55 16.36
N VAL A 98 -1.63 -9.59 15.73
CA VAL A 98 -1.96 -9.54 14.30
C VAL A 98 -3.04 -8.48 14.03
N TYR A 99 -4.11 -8.44 14.83
CA TYR A 99 -5.13 -7.39 14.68
C TYR A 99 -4.56 -5.99 14.90
N LEU A 100 -3.74 -5.83 15.94
CA LEU A 100 -3.08 -4.56 16.23
C LEU A 100 -2.17 -4.13 15.07
N ALA A 101 -1.36 -5.03 14.53
CA ALA A 101 -0.47 -4.74 13.41
C ALA A 101 -1.24 -4.38 12.13
N LEU A 102 -2.28 -5.13 11.78
CA LEU A 102 -3.12 -4.86 10.61
C LEU A 102 -3.86 -3.52 10.75
N GLY A 103 -4.46 -3.26 11.91
CA GLY A 103 -5.13 -1.98 12.19
C GLY A 103 -4.16 -0.80 12.21
N PHE A 104 -2.97 -0.99 12.79
CA PHE A 104 -1.91 0.02 12.80
C PHE A 104 -1.42 0.37 11.40
N ILE A 105 -1.22 -0.63 10.52
CA ILE A 105 -0.80 -0.40 9.13
C ILE A 105 -1.86 0.43 8.37
N ILE A 106 -3.15 0.10 8.52
CA ILE A 106 -4.21 0.86 7.85
C ILE A 106 -4.27 2.28 8.42
N LEU A 107 -4.19 2.44 9.75
CA LEU A 107 -4.27 3.75 10.38
C LEU A 107 -3.07 4.65 10.04
N ILE A 108 -1.85 4.13 10.06
CA ILE A 108 -0.66 4.92 9.72
C ILE A 108 -0.68 5.35 8.24
N HIS A 109 -1.25 4.51 7.36
CA HIS A 109 -1.52 4.87 5.97
C HIS A 109 -2.53 6.02 5.89
N GLY A 110 -3.63 5.94 6.63
CA GLY A 110 -4.61 7.04 6.72
C GLY A 110 -3.99 8.33 7.26
N LEU A 111 -3.14 8.24 8.28
CA LEU A 111 -2.43 9.41 8.78
C LEU A 111 -1.46 10.00 7.74
N LEU A 112 -0.88 9.18 6.87
CA LEU A 112 -0.11 9.65 5.72
C LEU A 112 -1.01 10.42 4.74
N HIS A 113 -2.19 9.91 4.39
CA HIS A 113 -3.15 10.67 3.58
C HIS A 113 -3.63 11.97 4.23
N TRP A 114 -3.86 11.93 5.55
CA TRP A 114 -4.18 13.12 6.33
C TRP A 114 -3.06 14.13 6.31
N PHE A 115 -1.80 13.69 6.37
CA PHE A 115 -0.63 14.54 6.28
C PHE A 115 -0.44 15.13 4.88
N LEU A 116 -0.58 14.30 3.83
CA LEU A 116 -0.42 14.71 2.43
C LEU A 116 -1.49 15.70 1.95
N GLN A 117 -2.67 15.75 2.58
CA GLN A 117 -3.71 16.73 2.24
C GLN A 117 -3.53 18.10 2.94
N GLN A 118 -2.61 18.23 3.92
CA GLN A 118 -2.49 19.47 4.68
C GLN A 118 -1.87 20.58 3.84
N THR A 119 -2.60 21.68 3.68
CA THR A 119 -2.14 22.88 2.96
C THR A 119 -1.59 23.97 3.89
N THR A 120 -1.68 23.79 5.21
CA THR A 120 -1.55 24.88 6.21
C THR A 120 -0.45 24.71 7.27
N PHE A 121 0.41 23.69 7.18
CA PHE A 121 1.50 23.56 8.16
C PHE A 121 2.69 24.46 7.82
N ASP A 122 2.58 25.74 8.20
CA ASP A 122 3.63 26.76 7.98
C ASP A 122 4.99 26.43 8.62
N PHE A 123 5.04 25.53 9.61
CA PHE A 123 6.26 25.16 10.33
C PHE A 123 6.96 23.90 9.79
N LEU A 124 6.32 23.16 8.89
CA LEU A 124 6.88 22.00 8.19
C LEU A 124 6.79 22.29 6.69
N PRO A 125 7.76 23.01 6.10
CA PRO A 125 7.77 23.39 4.68
C PRO A 125 7.93 22.20 3.72
N ILE A 126 7.74 20.97 4.19
CA ILE A 126 8.26 19.73 3.63
C ILE A 126 7.38 19.17 2.48
N ILE A 127 6.09 19.49 2.40
CA ILE A 127 5.23 18.89 1.35
C ILE A 127 4.23 19.92 0.81
N ASN A 128 4.74 20.98 0.18
CA ASN A 128 3.96 21.62 -0.87
C ASN A 128 4.38 20.93 -2.17
N CYS A 129 3.43 20.37 -2.92
CA CYS A 129 3.63 19.34 -3.95
C CYS A 129 4.47 19.77 -5.17
N TYR A 130 5.06 20.96 -5.12
CA TYR A 130 5.89 21.55 -6.16
C TYR A 130 6.95 22.52 -5.58
N ARG A 131 7.31 22.45 -4.29
CA ARG A 131 8.31 23.39 -3.73
C ARG A 131 9.73 22.93 -4.07
N PRO A 132 10.51 23.74 -4.82
CA PRO A 132 11.83 23.33 -5.33
C PRO A 132 12.97 23.32 -4.30
N ASP A 133 12.76 23.83 -3.07
CA ASP A 133 13.83 24.03 -2.07
C ASP A 133 13.81 22.98 -0.94
N THR A 134 13.97 21.69 -1.25
CA THR A 134 13.91 20.62 -0.23
C THR A 134 15.17 19.72 -0.17
N SER A 135 16.33 20.17 -0.62
CA SER A 135 17.55 19.33 -0.64
C SER A 135 17.92 18.73 0.72
N ASP A 136 17.78 19.48 1.82
CA ASP A 136 18.10 19.01 3.18
C ASP A 136 17.01 18.08 3.78
N ILE A 137 15.81 18.12 3.19
CA ILE A 137 14.67 17.28 3.57
C ILE A 137 14.76 15.91 2.88
N GLU A 138 15.43 15.84 1.74
CA GLU A 138 15.52 14.62 0.92
C GLU A 138 16.27 13.51 1.66
N GLU A 139 17.45 13.81 2.22
CA GLU A 139 18.27 12.83 2.97
C GLU A 139 17.51 12.30 4.20
N PHE A 140 16.87 13.19 4.96
CA PHE A 140 16.05 12.80 6.11
C PHE A 140 14.82 11.97 5.67
N GLY A 141 14.22 12.32 4.54
CA GLY A 141 13.15 11.57 3.89
C GLY A 141 13.57 10.14 3.54
N TYR A 142 14.74 9.95 2.93
CA TYR A 142 15.28 8.62 2.59
C TYR A 142 15.53 7.75 3.84
N ILE A 143 15.99 8.33 4.96
CA ILE A 143 16.21 7.58 6.20
C ILE A 143 14.89 7.10 6.81
N ILE A 144 13.91 7.99 6.93
CA ILE A 144 12.56 7.65 7.42
C ILE A 144 11.95 6.59 6.51
N PHE A 145 12.08 6.78 5.20
CA PHE A 145 11.55 5.88 4.20
C PHE A 145 12.20 4.49 4.23
N GLY A 146 13.53 4.42 4.34
CA GLY A 146 14.24 3.15 4.49
C GLY A 146 13.82 2.43 5.76
N THR A 147 13.66 3.16 6.87
CA THR A 147 13.17 2.59 8.14
C THR A 147 11.76 2.04 8.00
N PHE A 148 10.86 2.78 7.35
CA PHE A 148 9.49 2.34 7.12
C PHE A 148 9.42 1.11 6.20
N SER A 149 10.21 1.11 5.13
CA SER A 149 10.34 -0.03 4.19
C SER A 149 10.82 -1.30 4.90
N PHE A 150 11.79 -1.14 5.80
CA PHE A 150 12.32 -2.22 6.62
C PHE A 150 11.25 -2.80 7.55
N LEU A 151 10.54 -1.93 8.29
CA LEU A 151 9.47 -2.34 9.20
C LEU A 151 8.33 -3.03 8.46
N LEU A 152 7.94 -2.51 7.30
CA LEU A 152 6.90 -3.10 6.47
C LEU A 152 7.30 -4.49 5.96
N SER A 153 8.54 -4.66 5.52
CA SER A 153 9.09 -5.95 5.10
C SER A 153 9.16 -6.95 6.26
N LEU A 154 9.56 -6.51 7.45
CA LEU A 154 9.53 -7.33 8.67
C LEU A 154 8.10 -7.81 8.98
N ILE A 155 7.10 -6.95 8.82
CA ILE A 155 5.71 -7.32 9.07
C ILE A 155 5.23 -8.33 8.04
N ILE A 156 5.53 -8.12 6.75
CA ILE A 156 5.12 -9.00 5.66
C ILE A 156 5.79 -10.38 5.81
N LEU A 157 7.13 -10.41 5.83
CA LEU A 157 7.91 -11.65 5.88
C LEU A 157 7.74 -12.38 7.22
N GLY A 158 7.79 -11.64 8.32
CA GLY A 158 7.73 -12.18 9.67
C GLY A 158 6.30 -12.51 10.09
N PHE A 159 5.45 -11.50 10.29
CA PHE A 159 4.10 -11.71 10.83
C PHE A 159 3.12 -12.25 9.79
N GLY A 160 3.25 -11.85 8.54
CA GLY A 160 2.29 -12.21 7.51
C GLY A 160 2.46 -13.64 6.99
N PHE A 161 3.71 -13.99 6.67
CA PHE A 161 4.03 -15.26 6.02
C PHE A 161 4.80 -16.25 6.91
N GLY A 162 5.21 -15.85 8.11
CA GLY A 162 5.86 -16.76 9.07
C GLY A 162 7.20 -17.29 8.57
N VAL A 163 7.93 -16.51 7.77
CA VAL A 163 9.27 -16.85 7.28
C VAL A 163 10.21 -16.99 8.49
N ASN A 164 11.27 -17.82 8.38
CA ASN A 164 12.19 -17.99 9.50
C ASN A 164 12.83 -16.62 9.89
N LYS A 165 13.22 -16.48 11.16
CA LYS A 165 13.73 -15.20 11.69
C LYS A 165 14.93 -14.68 10.88
N TRP A 166 15.85 -15.56 10.52
CA TRP A 166 17.06 -15.19 9.78
C TRP A 166 16.74 -14.59 8.40
N PHE A 167 15.94 -15.29 7.60
CA PHE A 167 15.47 -14.81 6.29
C PHE A 167 14.57 -13.59 6.41
N THR A 168 13.81 -13.45 7.49
CA THR A 168 13.00 -12.25 7.73
C THR A 168 13.89 -11.02 7.88
N TRP A 169 14.92 -11.09 8.73
CA TRP A 169 15.86 -9.98 8.92
C TRP A 169 16.66 -9.68 7.64
N VAL A 170 17.31 -10.70 7.07
CA VAL A 170 18.14 -10.53 5.87
C VAL A 170 17.30 -10.06 4.68
N GLY A 171 16.13 -10.67 4.46
CA GLY A 171 15.20 -10.29 3.41
C GLY A 171 14.68 -8.87 3.57
N SER A 172 14.41 -8.42 4.81
CA SER A 172 13.98 -7.04 5.07
C SER A 172 15.08 -6.03 4.79
N VAL A 173 16.34 -6.33 5.12
CA VAL A 173 17.49 -5.49 4.77
C VAL A 173 17.65 -5.40 3.25
N ILE A 174 17.67 -6.54 2.55
CA ILE A 174 17.81 -6.58 1.08
C ILE A 174 16.68 -5.81 0.42
N PHE A 175 15.44 -6.01 0.88
CA PHE A 175 14.27 -5.29 0.39
C PHE A 175 14.43 -3.78 0.58
N THR A 176 14.84 -3.34 1.77
CA THR A 176 15.03 -1.92 2.07
C THR A 176 16.06 -1.29 1.14
N ILE A 177 17.20 -1.95 0.94
CA ILE A 177 18.23 -1.49 0.01
C ILE A 177 17.68 -1.40 -1.42
N ALA A 178 16.98 -2.44 -1.87
CA ALA A 178 16.39 -2.46 -3.21
C ALA A 178 15.38 -1.33 -3.41
N VAL A 179 14.51 -1.07 -2.43
CA VAL A 179 13.56 0.04 -2.50
C VAL A 179 14.30 1.37 -2.60
N VAL A 180 15.23 1.66 -1.68
CA VAL A 180 15.99 2.92 -1.68
C VAL A 180 16.69 3.14 -3.01
N VAL A 181 17.45 2.15 -3.50
CA VAL A 181 18.20 2.25 -4.78
C VAL A 181 17.26 2.43 -5.98
N LEU A 182 16.11 1.76 -6.00
CA LEU A 182 15.16 1.92 -7.11
C LEU A 182 14.47 3.29 -7.11
N THR A 183 14.31 3.91 -5.94
CA THR A 183 13.64 5.20 -5.78
C THR A 183 14.57 6.41 -5.81
N GLU A 184 15.87 6.25 -5.57
CA GLU A 184 16.86 7.33 -5.56
C GLU A 184 16.83 8.14 -6.88
N ASP A 185 16.77 7.45 -8.02
CA ASP A 185 16.72 8.08 -9.35
C ASP A 185 15.33 8.62 -9.75
N THR A 186 14.31 8.47 -8.90
CA THR A 186 12.93 8.89 -9.23
C THR A 186 12.57 10.27 -8.70
N GLY A 187 13.46 10.90 -7.91
CA GLY A 187 13.20 12.15 -7.21
C GLY A 187 12.40 11.93 -5.92
N GLY A 188 12.63 12.82 -4.95
CA GLY A 188 12.07 12.74 -3.60
C GLY A 188 10.55 12.51 -3.53
N GLU A 189 9.81 13.09 -4.48
CA GLU A 189 8.34 13.02 -4.55
C GLU A 189 7.80 11.63 -4.92
N LEU A 190 8.61 10.76 -5.53
CA LEU A 190 8.19 9.44 -6.03
C LEU A 190 8.69 8.27 -5.16
N ILE A 191 9.38 8.59 -4.06
CA ILE A 191 9.86 7.64 -3.06
C ILE A 191 8.71 6.83 -2.43
N LEU A 192 7.73 7.52 -1.82
CA LEU A 192 6.61 6.88 -1.12
C LEU A 192 5.76 5.98 -2.03
N PRO A 193 5.35 6.42 -3.23
CA PRO A 193 4.60 5.59 -4.18
C PRO A 193 5.45 4.42 -4.71
N GLY A 194 6.75 4.64 -4.92
CA GLY A 194 7.70 3.59 -5.30
C GLY A 194 7.75 2.43 -4.30
N LEU A 195 7.69 2.72 -3.01
CA LEU A 195 7.56 1.68 -1.99
C LEU A 195 6.29 0.85 -2.15
N PHE A 196 5.13 1.49 -2.30
CA PHE A 196 3.87 0.75 -2.45
C PHE A 196 3.90 -0.15 -3.68
N CYS A 197 4.49 0.31 -4.78
CA CYS A 197 4.72 -0.48 -5.98
C CYS A 197 5.63 -1.70 -5.74
N ILE A 198 6.68 -1.58 -4.92
CA ILE A 198 7.65 -2.66 -4.67
C ILE A 198 7.16 -3.64 -3.57
N VAL A 199 6.31 -3.19 -2.65
CA VAL A 199 5.70 -4.04 -1.61
C VAL A 199 4.78 -5.12 -2.20
N HIS A 200 4.11 -4.83 -3.32
CA HIS A 200 3.22 -5.78 -3.98
C HIS A 200 3.96 -7.02 -4.49
N PRO A 201 5.06 -6.90 -5.29
CA PRO A 201 5.89 -8.03 -5.67
C PRO A 201 6.43 -8.82 -4.48
N LEU A 202 6.89 -8.15 -3.42
CA LEU A 202 7.37 -8.83 -2.21
C LEU A 202 6.27 -9.71 -1.62
N SER A 203 5.10 -9.11 -1.36
CA SER A 203 3.95 -9.81 -0.76
C SER A 203 3.49 -10.99 -1.62
N CYS A 204 3.45 -10.80 -2.95
CA CYS A 204 3.02 -11.83 -3.88
C CYS A 204 4.03 -12.97 -3.99
N PHE A 205 5.33 -12.64 -4.05
CA PHE A 205 6.40 -13.62 -4.06
C PHE A 205 6.39 -14.45 -2.77
N THR A 206 6.29 -13.82 -1.61
CA THR A 206 6.23 -14.57 -0.34
C THR A 206 4.98 -15.45 -0.25
N GLY A 207 3.82 -15.00 -0.76
CA GLY A 207 2.61 -15.81 -0.86
C GLY A 207 2.74 -17.06 -1.75
N LEU A 208 3.50 -16.96 -2.85
CA LEU A 208 3.80 -18.10 -3.72
C LEU A 208 4.61 -19.19 -3.04
N PHE A 209 5.48 -18.87 -2.08
CA PHE A 209 6.37 -19.85 -1.47
C PHE A 209 5.99 -20.27 -0.05
N THR A 210 5.03 -19.57 0.56
CA THR A 210 4.56 -19.91 1.92
C THR A 210 3.58 -21.09 1.90
N LYS A 211 3.72 -22.00 2.88
CA LYS A 211 2.87 -23.19 3.05
C LYS A 211 1.66 -22.95 3.96
N GLU A 212 1.75 -22.01 4.91
CA GLU A 212 0.67 -21.65 5.84
C GLU A 212 0.42 -20.13 5.88
N PRO A 213 -0.01 -19.50 4.79
CA PRO A 213 -0.21 -18.05 4.81
C PRO A 213 -1.51 -17.69 5.53
N LEU A 214 -1.47 -16.69 6.42
CA LEU A 214 -2.66 -15.90 6.79
C LEU A 214 -3.32 -15.32 5.53
N PHE A 215 -2.53 -15.11 4.48
CA PHE A 215 -2.91 -14.62 3.17
C PHE A 215 -3.40 -15.77 2.26
N ASN A 216 -4.70 -16.07 2.36
CA ASN A 216 -5.37 -17.09 1.55
C ASN A 216 -5.76 -16.58 0.15
N THR A 217 -6.47 -17.40 -0.63
CA THR A 217 -6.88 -17.07 -2.00
C THR A 217 -7.72 -15.79 -2.08
N LYS A 218 -8.53 -15.46 -1.08
CA LYS A 218 -9.30 -14.21 -1.06
C LYS A 218 -8.37 -13.00 -1.01
N VAL A 219 -7.33 -13.08 -0.18
CA VAL A 219 -6.32 -12.04 -0.07
C VAL A 219 -5.54 -11.91 -1.38
N ALA A 220 -5.15 -13.03 -1.99
CA ALA A 220 -4.51 -13.05 -3.31
C ALA A 220 -5.38 -12.40 -4.39
N THR A 221 -6.68 -12.70 -4.43
CA THR A 221 -7.63 -12.09 -5.38
C THR A 221 -7.75 -10.58 -5.16
N LEU A 222 -7.82 -10.13 -3.91
CA LEU A 222 -7.87 -8.69 -3.61
C LEU A 222 -6.56 -7.98 -4.00
N PHE A 223 -5.41 -8.64 -3.84
CA PHE A 223 -4.13 -8.15 -4.35
C PHE A 223 -4.10 -8.04 -5.89
N VAL A 224 -4.69 -9.01 -6.60
CA VAL A 224 -4.85 -8.92 -8.07
C VAL A 224 -5.68 -7.70 -8.45
N ILE A 225 -6.82 -7.50 -7.79
CA ILE A 225 -7.72 -6.36 -8.06
C ILE A 225 -7.01 -5.05 -7.76
N CYS A 226 -6.37 -4.92 -6.59
CA CYS A 226 -5.65 -3.72 -6.19
C CYS A 226 -4.54 -3.37 -7.17
N THR A 227 -3.75 -4.38 -7.58
CA THR A 227 -2.67 -4.17 -8.55
C THR A 227 -3.22 -3.80 -9.94
N ALA A 228 -4.35 -4.36 -10.36
CA ALA A 228 -5.01 -3.96 -11.60
C ALA A 228 -5.52 -2.52 -11.54
N VAL A 229 -6.09 -2.09 -10.42
CA VAL A 229 -6.49 -0.69 -10.20
C VAL A 229 -5.26 0.23 -10.26
N GLY A 230 -4.15 -0.12 -9.62
CA GLY A 230 -2.91 0.65 -9.71
C GLY A 230 -2.34 0.75 -11.12
N ILE A 231 -2.37 -0.34 -11.91
CA ILE A 231 -1.96 -0.30 -13.32
C ILE A 231 -2.87 0.65 -14.12
N LEU A 232 -4.19 0.57 -13.92
CA LEU A 232 -5.13 1.48 -14.56
C LEU A 232 -4.85 2.92 -14.15
N GLU A 233 -4.49 3.15 -12.88
CA GLU A 233 -4.14 4.47 -12.35
C GLU A 233 -2.97 5.06 -13.12
N LEU A 234 -1.89 4.30 -13.29
CA LEU A 234 -0.73 4.75 -14.05
C LEU A 234 -0.97 4.91 -15.54
N SER A 235 -1.84 4.10 -16.14
CA SER A 235 -2.01 4.01 -17.60
C SER A 235 -3.19 4.81 -18.16
N SER A 236 -4.19 5.13 -17.35
CA SER A 236 -5.44 5.79 -17.77
C SER A 236 -5.91 6.84 -16.76
N CYS A 237 -4.94 7.48 -16.11
CA CYS A 237 -5.16 8.52 -15.10
C CYS A 237 -6.15 9.58 -15.55
N LYS A 238 -5.86 10.26 -16.66
CA LYS A 238 -6.64 11.42 -17.14
C LYS A 238 -8.04 11.02 -17.60
N ASP A 239 -8.17 9.91 -18.30
CA ASP A 239 -9.40 9.56 -19.04
C ASP A 239 -10.40 8.74 -18.22
N ILE A 240 -9.93 7.97 -17.24
CA ILE A 240 -10.77 7.00 -16.51
C ILE A 240 -10.75 7.28 -15.01
N LEU A 241 -9.59 7.43 -14.37
CA LEU A 241 -9.53 7.31 -12.90
C LEU A 241 -9.52 8.64 -12.15
N ARG A 242 -9.02 9.72 -12.75
CA ARG A 242 -9.07 11.07 -12.17
C ARG A 242 -10.52 11.55 -11.89
N PRO A 243 -11.53 11.30 -12.76
CA PRO A 243 -12.91 11.67 -12.47
C PRO A 243 -13.56 10.85 -11.34
N TYR A 244 -13.09 9.63 -11.11
CA TYR A 244 -13.75 8.66 -10.20
C TYR A 244 -12.93 8.31 -8.96
N GLY A 245 -11.79 8.99 -8.73
CA GLY A 245 -10.94 8.79 -7.55
C GLY A 245 -10.18 7.46 -7.55
N GLY A 246 -9.41 7.19 -8.60
CA GLY A 246 -8.61 5.94 -8.72
C GLY A 246 -7.78 5.59 -7.49
N HIS A 247 -7.13 6.59 -6.90
CA HIS A 247 -6.39 6.47 -5.64
C HIS A 247 -7.25 5.87 -4.51
N VAL A 248 -8.51 6.33 -4.37
CA VAL A 248 -9.45 5.81 -3.36
C VAL A 248 -9.78 4.34 -3.60
N TRP A 249 -10.01 3.95 -4.86
CA TRP A 249 -10.30 2.56 -5.21
C TRP A 249 -9.09 1.64 -4.99
N TYR A 250 -7.89 2.15 -5.22
CA TYR A 250 -6.65 1.46 -4.90
C TYR A 250 -6.59 1.18 -3.39
N ASP A 251 -6.80 2.19 -2.54
CA ASP A 251 -6.74 2.03 -1.08
C ASP A 251 -7.85 1.12 -0.54
N ILE A 252 -9.08 1.26 -1.05
CA ILE A 252 -10.19 0.35 -0.70
C ILE A 252 -9.78 -1.10 -0.93
N THR A 253 -9.25 -1.40 -2.12
CA THR A 253 -8.92 -2.77 -2.50
C THR A 253 -7.70 -3.29 -1.74
N LEU A 254 -6.69 -2.45 -1.52
CA LEU A 254 -5.51 -2.76 -0.70
C LEU A 254 -5.91 -3.10 0.74
N HIS A 255 -6.65 -2.21 1.39
CA HIS A 255 -7.01 -2.37 2.80
C HIS A 255 -8.07 -3.46 3.02
N LEU A 256 -8.96 -3.72 2.05
CA LEU A 256 -9.80 -4.91 2.08
C LEU A 256 -8.97 -6.20 2.04
N ALA A 257 -7.82 -6.22 1.33
CA ALA A 257 -6.91 -7.36 1.34
C ALA A 257 -6.32 -7.58 2.74
N VAL A 258 -5.90 -6.50 3.41
CA VAL A 258 -5.38 -6.50 4.79
C VAL A 258 -6.45 -6.98 5.79
N VAL A 259 -7.66 -6.42 5.72
CA VAL A 259 -8.81 -6.82 6.55
C VAL A 259 -9.17 -8.29 6.32
N SER A 260 -9.11 -8.77 5.07
CA SER A 260 -9.38 -10.17 4.72
C SER A 260 -8.34 -11.15 5.25
N ALA A 261 -7.14 -10.67 5.60
CA ALA A 261 -6.09 -11.46 6.24
C ALA A 261 -6.28 -11.59 7.76
N THR A 262 -7.29 -10.94 8.35
CA THR A 262 -7.55 -11.03 9.79
C THR A 262 -7.84 -12.47 10.26
N PRO A 263 -7.47 -12.83 11.50
CA PRO A 263 -7.80 -14.13 12.09
C PRO A 263 -9.31 -14.47 12.07
N TYR A 264 -10.18 -13.47 12.18
CA TYR A 264 -11.64 -13.63 12.17
C TYR A 264 -12.10 -14.24 10.84
N ILE A 265 -11.69 -13.65 9.72
CA ILE A 265 -12.09 -14.10 8.39
C ILE A 265 -11.40 -15.42 8.02
N THR A 266 -10.12 -15.54 8.34
CA THR A 266 -9.30 -16.70 7.94
C THR A 266 -9.63 -17.97 8.73
N ASN A 267 -10.02 -17.86 10.01
CA ASN A 267 -10.31 -19.03 10.85
C ASN A 267 -11.76 -19.52 10.78
N GLN A 268 -12.71 -18.73 10.26
CA GLN A 268 -14.12 -19.16 10.12
C GLN A 268 -14.29 -20.39 9.21
N GLY A 269 -13.42 -20.58 8.22
CA GLY A 269 -13.46 -21.74 7.34
C GLY A 269 -12.99 -23.05 7.98
N LYS A 270 -12.21 -22.99 9.08
CA LYS A 270 -11.65 -24.18 9.73
C LYS A 270 -12.62 -24.84 10.71
N LYS A 271 -13.60 -24.10 11.26
CA LYS A 271 -14.59 -24.66 12.19
C LYS A 271 -15.59 -25.60 11.54
N LYS A 272 -15.93 -25.41 10.26
CA LYS A 272 -16.93 -26.25 9.57
C LYS A 272 -16.51 -27.71 9.36
N ASN A 273 -15.22 -28.03 9.42
CA ASN A 273 -14.72 -29.38 9.12
C ASN A 273 -14.44 -30.22 10.37
N HIS A 274 -14.77 -29.74 11.57
CA HIS A 274 -14.49 -30.46 12.82
C HIS A 274 -15.75 -30.98 13.53
N ASP A 275 -16.92 -30.57 13.04
CA ASP A 275 -18.24 -30.95 13.56
C ASP A 275 -19.01 -31.91 12.61
N ASP A 276 -18.35 -32.38 11.54
CA ASP A 276 -18.81 -33.44 10.61
C ASP A 276 -17.84 -34.65 10.67
#